data_AF-A0A3N5X4B9-F1
#
_entry.id   AF-A0A3N5X4B9-F1
#
_cell.length_a   1.000
_cell.length_b   1.000
_cell.length_c   1.000
_cell.angle_alpha   90.00
_cell.angle_beta   90.00
_cell.angle_gamma   90.00
#
_symmetry.space_group_name_H-M   'P 1'
#
loop_
_entity.id
_entity.type
_entity.pdbx_description
1 polymer ?
#
loop_
_entity_poly.entity_id
_entity_poly.type
_entity_poly.pdbx_seq_one_letter_code
_entity_poly.pdbx_strand_id
1 'polypeptide(L)'
;MQDLGPALVLMALIGFIGFQQWLRHSRRTMIHRERLAALDKGLELPPLEQEVQRGSWNVQRILLLAGLCWISLGFGAFMVLNALLAHPSELVKDIPQGLQFIGVAPVGIGLSHLIVYLVEKKKER
;
A
#
# COMPACT_ATOMS: atom_id res chain seq x y z
N MET A 1 30.97 -11.25 10.43
CA MET A 1 30.26 -9.97 10.65
C MET A 1 28.81 -10.21 10.28
N GLN A 2 27.87 -10.04 11.21
CA GLN A 2 26.44 -10.18 10.93
C GLN A 2 26.01 -9.04 9.99
N ASP A 3 25.29 -9.36 8.93
CA ASP A 3 24.82 -8.39 7.94
C ASP A 3 23.83 -7.40 8.59
N LEU A 4 24.31 -6.20 8.93
CA LEU A 4 23.51 -5.12 9.54
C LEU A 4 22.49 -4.49 8.58
N GLY A 5 22.60 -4.77 7.28
CA GLY A 5 21.71 -4.25 6.23
C GLY A 5 20.22 -4.58 6.44
N PRO A 6 19.82 -5.85 6.56
CA PRO A 6 18.42 -6.22 6.77
C PRO A 6 17.83 -5.64 8.06
N ALA A 7 18.62 -5.52 9.13
CA ALA A 7 18.16 -4.93 10.40
C ALA A 7 17.83 -3.44 10.27
N LEU A 8 18.65 -2.67 9.54
CA LEU A 8 18.38 -1.25 9.27
C LEU A 8 17.13 -1.06 8.41
N VAL A 9 16.92 -1.91 7.41
CA VAL A 9 15.71 -1.89 6.57
C VAL A 9 14.45 -2.16 7.40
N LEU A 10 14.49 -3.16 8.28
CA LEU A 10 13.37 -3.48 9.17
C LEU A 10 13.07 -2.35 10.16
N MET A 11 14.10 -1.73 10.74
CA MET A 11 13.93 -0.56 11.62
C MET A 11 13.30 0.61 10.88
N ALA A 12 13.77 0.92 9.67
CA ALA A 12 13.21 2.00 8.85
C ALA A 12 11.74 1.72 8.50
N LEU A 13 11.40 0.47 8.20
CA LEU A 13 10.05 0.07 7.82
C LEU A 13 9.07 0.14 9.00
N ILE A 14 9.48 -0.34 10.18
CA ILE A 14 8.69 -0.22 11.42
C ILE A 14 8.51 1.25 11.80
N GLY A 15 9.59 2.05 11.75
CA GLY A 15 9.54 3.49 12.02
C GLY A 15 8.62 4.24 11.06
N PHE A 16 8.68 3.93 9.77
CA PHE A 16 7.81 4.52 8.76
C PHE A 16 6.33 4.17 8.98
N ILE A 17 6.02 2.90 9.27
CA ILE A 17 4.65 2.47 9.58
C ILE A 17 4.16 3.17 10.85
N GLY A 18 4.96 3.15 11.93
CA GLY A 18 4.61 3.83 13.18
C GLY A 18 4.35 5.32 12.99
N PHE A 19 5.19 6.00 12.21
CA PHE A 19 5.04 7.41 11.88
C PHE A 19 3.76 7.68 11.07
N GLN A 20 3.46 6.86 10.06
CA GLN A 20 2.20 7.00 9.33
C GLN A 20 0.97 6.80 10.21
N GLN A 21 1.00 5.80 11.10
CA GLN A 21 -0.10 5.56 12.03
C GLN A 21 -0.27 6.72 13.01
N TRP A 22 0.83 7.28 13.51
CA TRP A 22 0.79 8.47 14.35
C TRP A 22 0.19 9.66 13.59
N LEU A 23 0.64 9.95 12.37
CA LEU A 23 0.07 11.04 11.57
C LEU A 23 -1.44 10.87 11.35
N ARG A 24 -1.91 9.63 11.12
CA ARG A 24 -3.34 9.32 10.99
C ARG A 24 -4.09 9.55 12.30
N HIS A 25 -3.53 9.12 13.42
CA HIS A 25 -4.12 9.32 14.74
C HIS A 25 -4.20 10.81 15.10
N SER A 26 -3.12 11.55 14.87
CA SER A 26 -3.01 12.99 15.13
C SER A 26 -4.02 13.81 14.31
N ARG A 27 -4.26 13.42 13.05
CA ARG A 27 -5.32 14.06 12.23
C ARG A 27 -6.71 13.87 12.82
N ARG A 28 -7.04 12.66 13.31
CA ARG A 28 -8.35 12.38 13.92
C ARG A 28 -8.56 13.20 15.20
N THR A 29 -7.54 13.29 16.05
CA THR A 29 -7.64 14.05 17.30
C THR A 29 -7.79 15.55 17.06
N MET A 30 -7.17 16.11 16.02
CA MET A 30 -7.40 17.51 15.63
C MET A 30 -8.84 17.75 15.18
N ILE A 31 -9.41 16.87 14.35
CA ILE A 31 -10.81 17.00 13.89
C ILE A 31 -11.80 16.93 15.06
N HIS A 32 -11.58 16.02 16.02
CA HIS A 32 -12.43 15.95 17.21
C HIS A 32 -12.32 17.21 18.07
N ARG A 33 -11.13 17.81 18.18
CA ARG A 33 -10.92 19.07 18.92
C ARG A 33 -11.59 20.25 18.22
N GLU A 34 -11.51 20.35 16.90
CA GLU A 34 -12.19 21.39 16.13
C GLU A 34 -13.72 21.29 16.30
N ARG A 35 -14.27 20.07 16.32
CA ARG A 35 -15.70 19.84 16.57
C ARG A 35 -16.13 20.21 17.99
N LEU A 36 -15.33 19.85 19.00
CA LEU A 36 -15.61 20.26 20.38
C LEU A 36 -15.56 21.79 20.54
N ALA A 37 -14.60 22.45 19.89
CA ALA A 37 -14.49 23.90 19.90
C ALA A 37 -15.65 24.59 19.16
N ALA A 38 -16.19 23.96 18.10
CA ALA A 38 -17.39 24.45 17.40
C ALA A 38 -18.65 24.31 18.27
N LEU A 39 -18.80 23.17 18.96
CA LEU A 39 -19.90 22.93 19.91
C LEU A 39 -19.89 23.93 21.07
N ASP A 40 -18.71 24.18 21.65
CA ASP A 40 -18.54 25.12 22.76
C ASP A 40 -18.89 26.57 22.36
N LYS A 41 -18.68 26.92 21.08
CA LYS A 41 -19.02 28.24 20.51
C LYS A 41 -20.44 28.31 19.94
N GLY A 42 -21.22 27.23 20.00
CA GLY A 42 -22.56 27.17 19.39
C GLY A 42 -22.57 27.32 17.87
N LEU A 43 -21.45 27.02 17.20
CA LEU A 43 -21.34 27.08 15.73
C LEU A 43 -21.90 25.79 15.11
N GLU A 44 -22.48 25.91 13.91
CA GLU A 44 -22.94 24.74 13.16
C GLU A 44 -21.77 23.80 12.84
N LEU A 45 -21.93 22.52 13.16
CA LEU A 45 -20.93 21.49 12.94
C LEU A 45 -20.74 21.27 11.43
N PRO A 46 -19.50 21.28 10.90
CA PRO A 46 -19.26 20.91 9.51
C PRO A 46 -19.74 19.46 9.25
N PRO A 47 -20.44 19.22 8.13
CA PRO A 47 -21.08 17.94 7.86
C PRO A 47 -20.03 16.83 7.77
N LEU A 48 -20.14 15.83 8.65
CA LEU A 48 -19.25 14.66 8.74
C LEU A 48 -19.20 13.88 7.40
N GLU A 49 -20.30 13.93 6.64
CA GLU A 49 -20.48 13.24 5.35
C GLU A 49 -19.48 13.68 4.28
N GLN A 50 -19.14 14.97 4.23
CA GLN A 50 -18.23 15.50 3.19
C GLN A 50 -16.78 15.04 3.41
N GLU A 51 -16.38 14.84 4.67
CA GLU A 51 -15.07 14.30 5.04
C GLU A 51 -14.98 12.78 4.87
N VAL A 52 -16.06 12.07 5.21
CA VAL A 52 -16.16 10.62 4.96
C VAL A 52 -16.09 10.32 3.46
N GLN A 53 -16.80 11.10 2.64
CA GLN A 53 -16.75 10.98 1.17
C GLN A 53 -15.37 11.31 0.60
N ARG A 54 -14.70 12.37 1.07
CA ARG A 54 -13.32 12.67 0.65
C ARG A 54 -12.35 11.56 1.06
N GLY A 55 -12.57 10.96 2.23
CA GLY A 55 -11.83 9.81 2.73
C GLY A 55 -11.96 8.59 1.82
N SER A 56 -13.20 8.19 1.49
CA SER A 56 -13.46 7.00 0.67
C SER A 56 -12.89 7.15 -0.75
N TRP A 57 -13.05 8.31 -1.37
CA TRP A 57 -12.48 8.61 -2.70
C TRP A 57 -10.95 8.49 -2.73
N ASN A 58 -10.27 9.03 -1.70
CA ASN A 58 -8.82 9.00 -1.64
C ASN A 58 -8.29 7.58 -1.35
N VAL A 59 -8.98 6.85 -0.47
CA VAL A 59 -8.70 5.43 -0.19
C VAL A 59 -8.86 4.60 -1.47
N GLN A 60 -9.96 4.79 -2.21
CA GLN A 60 -10.23 4.10 -3.46
C GLN A 60 -9.12 4.34 -4.52
N ARG A 61 -8.63 5.58 -4.68
CA ARG A 61 -7.50 5.89 -5.56
C ARG A 61 -6.20 5.22 -5.11
N ILE A 62 -5.91 5.24 -3.82
CA ILE A 62 -4.70 4.62 -3.26
C ILE A 62 -4.74 3.10 -3.45
N LEU A 63 -5.88 2.44 -3.23
CA LEU A 63 -6.03 0.99 -3.46
C LEU A 63 -5.81 0.63 -4.93
N LEU A 64 -6.37 1.40 -5.86
CA LEU A 64 -6.21 1.16 -7.29
C LEU A 64 -4.75 1.36 -7.73
N LEU A 65 -4.11 2.46 -7.30
CA LEU A 65 -2.70 2.72 -7.58
C LEU A 65 -1.80 1.66 -6.97
N ALA A 66 -2.04 1.28 -5.72
CA ALA A 66 -1.29 0.22 -5.05
C ALA A 66 -1.45 -1.12 -5.79
N GLY A 67 -2.67 -1.50 -6.15
CA GLY A 67 -2.94 -2.72 -6.91
C GLY A 67 -2.21 -2.74 -8.26
N LEU A 68 -2.27 -1.64 -9.01
CA LEU A 68 -1.62 -1.51 -10.30
C LEU A 68 -0.08 -1.55 -10.18
N CYS A 69 0.48 -0.84 -9.20
CA CYS A 69 1.91 -0.86 -8.92
C CYS A 69 2.40 -2.27 -8.56
N TRP A 70 1.69 -2.99 -7.68
CA TRP A 70 2.04 -4.34 -7.27
C TRP A 70 1.94 -5.37 -8.41
N ILE A 71 0.92 -5.27 -9.25
CA ILE A 71 0.81 -6.13 -10.46
C ILE A 71 1.94 -5.82 -11.44
N SER A 72 2.20 -4.53 -11.73
CA SER A 72 3.27 -4.12 -12.65
C SER A 72 4.64 -4.61 -12.15
N LEU A 73 4.91 -4.45 -10.86
CA LEU A 73 6.14 -4.91 -10.23
C LEU A 73 6.29 -6.44 -10.30
N GLY A 74 5.25 -7.18 -9.95
CA GLY A 74 5.27 -8.65 -9.99
C GLY A 74 5.41 -9.21 -11.39
N PHE A 75 4.66 -8.65 -12.34
CA PHE A 75 4.71 -9.06 -13.74
C PHE A 75 6.08 -8.75 -14.37
N GLY A 76 6.62 -7.56 -14.10
CA GLY A 76 7.96 -7.18 -14.55
C GLY A 76 9.04 -8.10 -13.96
N ALA A 77 8.99 -8.36 -12.66
CA ALA A 77 9.93 -9.27 -12.01
C ALA A 77 9.86 -10.69 -12.60
N PHE A 78 8.65 -11.22 -12.81
CA PHE A 78 8.43 -12.51 -13.45
C PHE A 78 9.01 -12.56 -14.87
N MET A 79 8.71 -11.55 -15.70
CA MET A 79 9.21 -11.44 -17.08
C MET A 79 10.74 -11.38 -17.13
N VAL A 80 11.35 -10.57 -16.26
CA VAL A 80 12.82 -10.44 -16.19
C VAL A 80 13.46 -11.75 -15.77
N LEU A 81 12.98 -12.40 -14.70
CA LEU A 81 13.49 -13.69 -14.24
C LEU A 81 13.32 -14.78 -15.31
N ASN A 82 12.18 -14.80 -16.00
CA ASN A 82 11.91 -15.77 -17.06
C ASN A 82 12.85 -15.57 -18.27
N ALA A 83 13.03 -14.33 -18.72
CA ALA A 83 13.94 -13.99 -19.81
C ALA A 83 15.41 -14.32 -19.47
N LEU A 84 15.79 -14.12 -18.21
CA LEU A 84 17.13 -14.42 -17.70
C LEU A 84 17.39 -15.93 -17.65
N LEU A 85 16.41 -16.72 -17.24
CA LEU A 85 16.47 -18.19 -17.27
C LEU A 85 16.48 -18.76 -18.70
N ALA A 86 15.84 -18.07 -19.66
CA ALA A 86 15.84 -18.46 -21.07
C ALA A 86 17.19 -18.24 -21.76
N HIS A 87 18.02 -17.31 -21.27
CA HIS A 87 19.36 -17.01 -21.79
C HIS A 87 20.41 -17.20 -20.69
N PRO A 88 20.76 -18.45 -20.33
CA PRO A 88 21.68 -18.73 -19.24
C PRO A 88 23.08 -18.22 -19.59
N SER A 89 23.46 -17.11 -18.96
CA SER A 89 24.83 -16.58 -18.92
C SER A 89 25.55 -17.18 -17.71
N GLU A 90 26.90 -17.13 -17.69
CA GLU A 90 27.71 -17.72 -16.60
C GLU A 90 27.31 -17.20 -15.19
N LEU A 91 26.69 -16.03 -15.10
CA LEU A 91 26.18 -15.41 -13.86
C LEU A 91 24.84 -15.99 -13.35
N VAL A 92 24.13 -16.76 -14.18
CA VAL A 92 22.72 -17.17 -13.96
C VAL A 92 22.60 -18.70 -13.81
N LYS A 93 23.69 -19.43 -14.02
CA LYS A 93 23.77 -20.91 -14.01
C LYS A 93 23.32 -21.54 -12.69
N ASP A 94 23.54 -20.84 -11.58
CA ASP A 94 23.22 -21.33 -10.23
C ASP A 94 21.81 -20.91 -9.75
N ILE A 95 21.02 -20.20 -10.57
CA ILE A 95 19.68 -19.79 -10.16
C ILE A 95 18.73 -21.00 -10.25
N PRO A 96 18.08 -21.41 -9.14
CA PRO A 96 17.15 -22.53 -9.16
C PRO A 96 15.93 -22.21 -10.04
N GLN A 97 15.50 -23.17 -10.85
CA GLN A 97 14.40 -23.04 -11.84
C GLN A 97 13.01 -22.71 -11.24
N GLY A 98 12.90 -22.50 -9.93
CA GLY A 98 11.68 -22.04 -9.25
C GLY A 98 11.66 -20.56 -8.88
N LEU A 99 12.79 -19.84 -8.95
CA LEU A 99 12.88 -18.48 -8.40
C LEU A 99 11.97 -17.48 -9.14
N GLN A 100 11.69 -17.73 -10.42
CA GLN A 100 10.75 -16.92 -11.21
C GLN A 100 9.36 -16.81 -10.58
N PHE A 101 8.88 -17.82 -9.84
CA PHE A 101 7.57 -17.79 -9.19
C PHE A 101 7.47 -16.75 -8.08
N ILE A 102 8.60 -16.20 -7.61
CA ILE A 102 8.59 -15.12 -6.63
C ILE A 102 7.88 -13.87 -7.17
N GLY A 103 7.88 -13.67 -8.50
CA GLY A 103 7.15 -12.58 -9.16
C GLY A 103 5.63 -12.74 -9.11
N VAL A 104 5.13 -13.97 -8.91
CA VAL A 104 3.68 -14.25 -8.82
C VAL A 104 3.09 -13.74 -7.51
N ALA A 105 3.85 -13.74 -6.42
CA ALA A 105 3.37 -13.27 -5.12
C ALA A 105 2.98 -11.77 -5.12
N PRO A 106 3.81 -10.83 -5.62
CA PRO A 106 3.42 -9.44 -5.83
C PRO A 106 2.20 -9.25 -6.74
N VAL A 107 2.05 -10.07 -7.80
CA VAL A 107 0.86 -10.04 -8.66
C VAL A 107 -0.41 -10.39 -7.88
N GLY A 108 -0.35 -11.44 -7.04
CA GLY A 108 -1.47 -11.81 -6.16
C GLY A 108 -1.84 -10.70 -5.17
N ILE A 109 -0.84 -10.05 -4.57
CA ILE A 109 -1.04 -8.90 -3.67
C ILE A 109 -1.73 -7.76 -4.42
N GLY A 110 -1.27 -7.44 -5.63
CA GLY A 110 -1.87 -6.38 -6.44
C GLY A 110 -3.30 -6.69 -6.89
N LEU A 111 -3.59 -7.95 -7.24
CA LEU A 111 -4.94 -8.42 -7.54
C LEU A 111 -5.88 -8.29 -6.34
N SER A 112 -5.41 -8.61 -5.13
CA SER A 112 -6.20 -8.43 -3.91
C SER A 112 -6.66 -6.97 -3.73
N HIS A 113 -5.77 -6.00 -3.94
CA HIS A 113 -6.10 -4.57 -3.86
C HIS A 113 -7.14 -4.16 -4.92
N LEU A 114 -7.03 -4.71 -6.13
CA LEU A 114 -8.01 -4.48 -7.21
C LEU A 114 -9.37 -5.09 -6.90
N ILE A 115 -9.43 -6.29 -6.32
CA ILE A 115 -10.68 -6.93 -5.91
C ILE A 115 -11.39 -6.10 -4.84
N VAL A 116 -10.65 -5.68 -3.80
CA VAL A 116 -11.21 -4.81 -2.75
C VAL A 116 -11.74 -3.50 -3.35
N TYR A 117 -10.97 -2.87 -4.25
CA TYR A 117 -11.42 -1.68 -4.98
C TYR A 117 -12.73 -1.92 -5.74
N LEU A 118 -12.85 -3.05 -6.45
CA LEU A 118 -14.05 -3.37 -7.24
C LEU A 118 -15.28 -3.59 -6.36
N VAL A 119 -15.12 -4.27 -5.23
CA VAL A 119 -16.19 -4.50 -4.25
C VAL A 119 -16.63 -3.18 -3.62
N GLU A 120 -15.69 -2.34 -3.19
CA GLU A 120 -15.97 -1.05 -2.57
C GLU A 120 -16.66 -0.09 -3.55
N LYS A 121 -16.20 -0.04 -4.81
CA LYS A 121 -16.82 0.75 -5.88
C LYS A 121 -18.28 0.35 -6.16
N LYS A 122 -18.61 -0.93 -6.04
CA LYS A 122 -20.00 -1.41 -6.22
C LYS A 122 -20.92 -1.02 -5.07
N LYS A 123 -20.38 -0.82 -3.87
CA LYS A 123 -21.14 -0.41 -2.68
C LYS A 123 -21.47 1.09 -2.67
N GLU A 124 -20.65 1.89 -3.34
CA GLU A 124 -20.86 3.34 -3.49
C GLU A 124 -21.79 3.71 -4.67
N ARG A 125 -22.22 2.74 -5.49
CA ARG A 125 -23.19 2.93 -6.59
C ARG A 125 -24.58 2.48 -6.18
#